data_AF-E1ZZX8-F1
#
_entry.id   AF-E1ZZX8-F1
#
_cell.length_a   1.000
_cell.length_b   1.000
_cell.length_c   1.000
_cell.angle_alpha   90.00
_cell.angle_beta   90.00
_cell.angle_gamma   90.00
#
_symmetry.space_group_name_H-M   'P 1'
#
loop_
_entity.id
_entity.type
_entity.pdbx_description
1 polymer ?
#
loop_
_entity_poly.entity_id
_entity_poly.type
_entity_poly.pdbx_seq_one_letter_code
_entity_poly.pdbx_strand_id
1 'polypeptide(L)'
;MSSGFISEAELAEQRRMRQEEWERVRTADQPLEAPEESYDPRSLYERLQEQKNKRDLEYEEAHKLKNMIKGLDDDEVEFLDLVDRTKMEEERKKNLEEEKEMRDFKAAVASLQEQKLNEKLKQELKNPSVSSKNVVCGSRPSQLKLPAGVVLKRSDKQKQGEAVQGIKRKLSSSDGYSSGLKCIGILPGLGTYDNSSDSDCSSDTDQETEPNPSIYDMLGRKIKTLKDKEEKS
;
A
#
# COMPACT_ATOMS: atom_id res chain seq x y z
N MET A 1 42.01 -25.64 7.14
CA MET A 1 42.63 -24.86 6.05
C MET A 1 43.74 -25.72 5.48
N SER A 2 43.54 -26.31 4.31
CA SER A 2 44.61 -27.01 3.60
C SER A 2 45.63 -25.96 3.17
N SER A 3 46.90 -26.16 3.55
CA SER A 3 47.98 -25.25 3.18
C SER A 3 48.09 -25.24 1.65
N GLY A 4 47.90 -24.07 1.01
CA GLY A 4 48.06 -23.91 -0.44
C GLY A 4 49.50 -24.05 -0.95
N PHE A 5 50.37 -24.72 -0.19
CA PHE A 5 51.73 -25.05 -0.59
C PHE A 5 51.71 -26.41 -1.29
N ILE A 6 52.06 -26.40 -2.57
CA ILE A 6 52.29 -27.62 -3.34
C ILE A 6 53.54 -28.28 -2.77
N SER A 7 53.42 -29.55 -2.37
CA SER A 7 54.56 -30.30 -1.83
C SER A 7 55.48 -30.78 -2.96
N GLU A 8 56.77 -30.97 -2.67
CA GLU A 8 57.74 -31.52 -3.65
C GLU A 8 57.28 -32.86 -4.23
N ALA A 9 56.66 -33.69 -3.39
CA ALA A 9 56.09 -34.97 -3.80
C ALA A 9 54.93 -34.80 -4.81
N GLU A 10 54.08 -33.79 -4.62
CA GLU A 10 52.95 -33.49 -5.52
C GLU A 10 53.42 -32.97 -6.88
N LEU A 11 54.48 -32.16 -6.91
CA LEU A 11 55.14 -31.74 -8.15
C LEU A 11 55.76 -32.90 -8.91
N ALA A 12 56.44 -33.81 -8.20
CA ALA A 12 57.06 -34.99 -8.78
C ALA A 12 56.00 -35.96 -9.33
N GLU A 13 54.91 -36.16 -8.59
CA GLU A 13 53.79 -36.99 -9.03
C GLU A 13 53.08 -36.39 -10.25
N GLN A 14 52.86 -35.08 -10.28
CA GLN A 14 52.25 -34.43 -11.44
C GLN A 14 53.16 -34.46 -12.67
N ARG A 15 54.48 -34.39 -12.50
CA ARG A 15 55.46 -34.65 -13.58
C ARG A 15 55.40 -36.10 -14.04
N ARG A 16 55.29 -37.06 -13.12
CA ARG A 16 55.17 -38.50 -13.43
C ARG A 16 53.90 -38.81 -14.22
N MET A 17 52.74 -38.32 -13.76
CA MET A 17 51.47 -38.52 -14.45
C MET A 17 51.48 -37.91 -15.87
N ARG A 18 52.05 -36.70 -16.03
CA ARG A 18 52.23 -36.06 -17.34
C ARG A 18 53.16 -36.87 -18.26
N GLN A 19 54.23 -37.43 -17.69
CA GLN A 19 55.17 -38.28 -18.43
C GLN A 19 54.52 -39.61 -18.83
N GLU A 20 53.74 -40.23 -17.97
CA GLU A 20 52.97 -41.44 -18.27
C GLU A 20 51.91 -41.18 -19.36
N GLU A 21 51.22 -40.05 -19.30
CA GLU A 21 50.28 -39.62 -20.35
C GLU A 21 50.98 -39.35 -21.68
N TRP A 22 52.18 -38.76 -21.62
CA TRP A 22 53.03 -38.54 -22.79
C TRP A 22 53.51 -39.86 -23.41
N GLU A 23 54.05 -40.77 -22.60
CA GLU A 23 54.49 -42.10 -23.01
C GLU A 23 53.34 -42.94 -23.59
N ARG A 24 52.11 -42.75 -23.07
CA ARG A 24 50.91 -43.42 -23.60
C ARG A 24 50.54 -42.98 -25.02
N VAL A 25 50.82 -41.73 -25.39
CA VAL A 25 50.43 -41.13 -26.69
C VAL A 25 51.64 -40.93 -27.62
N ARG A 26 52.85 -41.19 -27.13
CA ARG A 26 54.11 -40.99 -27.86
C ARG A 26 54.26 -41.94 -29.06
N THR A 27 54.81 -41.41 -30.15
CA THR A 27 55.34 -42.16 -31.31
C THR A 27 56.88 -42.22 -31.28
N ALA A 28 57.50 -43.16 -32.00
CA ALA A 28 58.93 -43.48 -31.87
C ALA A 28 59.91 -42.29 -32.07
N ASP A 29 59.49 -41.25 -32.78
CA ASP A 29 60.31 -40.11 -33.22
C ASP A 29 60.24 -38.87 -32.30
N GLN A 30 59.42 -38.90 -31.23
CA GLN A 30 59.22 -37.74 -30.34
C GLN A 30 60.15 -37.77 -29.11
N PRO A 31 60.43 -36.63 -28.44
CA PRO A 31 61.36 -36.56 -27.31
C PRO A 31 60.94 -37.41 -26.09
N LEU A 32 61.95 -37.92 -25.37
CA LEU A 32 61.83 -38.80 -24.18
C LEU A 32 61.21 -38.11 -22.97
N GLU A 33 61.31 -36.80 -22.86
CA GLU A 33 60.73 -36.04 -21.77
C GLU A 33 59.51 -35.27 -22.27
N ALA A 34 58.40 -35.38 -21.55
CA ALA A 34 57.20 -34.57 -21.82
C ALA A 34 57.60 -33.08 -21.77
N PRO A 35 57.26 -32.28 -22.79
CA PRO A 35 57.60 -30.85 -22.81
C PRO A 35 57.16 -30.17 -21.52
N GLU A 36 58.08 -29.43 -20.88
CA GLU A 36 57.79 -28.68 -19.67
C GLU A 36 56.67 -27.66 -19.96
N GLU A 37 55.71 -27.58 -19.05
CA GLU A 37 54.52 -26.75 -19.23
C GLU A 37 54.94 -25.30 -19.49
N SER A 38 54.47 -24.76 -20.61
CA SER A 38 54.86 -23.44 -21.07
C SER A 38 54.65 -22.42 -19.97
N TYR A 39 55.75 -21.83 -19.51
CA TYR A 39 55.76 -20.78 -18.48
C TYR A 39 54.82 -19.63 -18.89
N ASP A 40 53.82 -19.33 -18.05
CA ASP A 40 52.90 -18.21 -18.28
C ASP A 40 53.72 -16.91 -18.28
N PRO A 41 53.82 -16.19 -19.41
CA PRO A 41 54.63 -14.98 -19.49
C PRO A 41 54.02 -13.81 -18.72
N ARG A 42 52.77 -13.91 -18.26
CA ARG A 42 52.11 -12.86 -17.49
C ARG A 42 52.71 -12.76 -16.10
N SER A 43 52.81 -11.53 -15.61
CA SER A 43 53.30 -11.30 -14.26
C SER A 43 52.33 -11.89 -13.22
N LEU A 44 52.84 -12.31 -12.06
CA LEU A 44 51.99 -12.77 -10.94
C LEU A 44 50.93 -11.72 -10.56
N TYR A 45 51.28 -10.44 -10.67
CA TYR A 45 50.39 -9.31 -10.44
C TYR A 45 49.18 -9.34 -11.39
N GLU A 46 49.41 -9.59 -12.68
CA GLU A 46 48.35 -9.66 -13.69
C GLU A 46 47.36 -10.79 -13.39
N ARG A 47 47.87 -11.98 -13.01
CA ARG A 47 47.02 -13.12 -12.61
C ARG A 47 46.19 -12.84 -11.36
N LEU A 48 46.79 -12.23 -10.34
CA LEU A 48 46.08 -11.88 -9.10
C LEU A 48 45.05 -10.77 -9.33
N GLN A 49 45.39 -9.80 -10.17
CA GLN A 49 44.50 -8.71 -10.56
C GLN A 49 43.31 -9.24 -11.35
N GLU A 50 43.49 -10.16 -12.29
CA GLU A 50 42.40 -10.84 -13.00
C GLU A 50 41.49 -11.61 -12.04
N GLN A 51 42.06 -12.36 -11.10
CA GLN A 51 41.26 -13.11 -10.12
C GLN A 51 40.46 -12.19 -9.20
N LYS A 52 41.06 -11.06 -8.78
CA LYS A 52 40.38 -10.04 -7.99
C LYS A 52 39.25 -9.40 -8.81
N ASN A 53 39.56 -8.92 -10.01
CA ASN A 53 38.60 -8.29 -10.90
C ASN A 53 37.45 -9.23 -11.23
N LYS A 54 37.73 -10.51 -11.47
CA LYS A 54 36.70 -11.54 -11.72
C LYS A 54 35.77 -11.68 -10.51
N ARG A 55 36.32 -11.78 -9.30
CA ARG A 55 35.51 -11.85 -8.07
C ARG A 55 34.68 -10.59 -7.87
N ASP A 56 35.28 -9.42 -8.09
CA ASP A 56 34.62 -8.13 -7.91
C ASP A 56 33.48 -7.95 -8.93
N LEU A 57 33.68 -8.36 -10.20
CA LEU A 57 32.65 -8.36 -11.24
C LEU A 57 31.51 -9.34 -10.92
N GLU A 58 31.83 -10.57 -10.49
CA GLU A 58 30.81 -11.54 -10.08
C GLU A 58 29.97 -11.03 -8.91
N TYR A 59 30.61 -10.33 -7.96
CA TYR A 59 29.93 -9.69 -6.85
C TYR A 59 29.02 -8.55 -7.32
N GLU A 60 29.54 -7.64 -8.14
CA GLU A 60 28.75 -6.55 -8.71
C GLU A 60 27.58 -7.04 -9.56
N GLU A 61 27.76 -8.12 -10.31
CA GLU A 61 26.70 -8.77 -11.09
C GLU A 61 25.65 -9.41 -10.17
N ALA A 62 26.04 -10.17 -9.16
CA ALA A 62 25.09 -10.79 -8.22
C ALA A 62 24.32 -9.75 -7.41
N HIS A 63 25.00 -8.68 -6.98
CA HIS A 63 24.41 -7.56 -6.25
C HIS A 63 23.74 -6.52 -7.16
N LYS A 64 23.79 -6.70 -8.48
CA LYS A 64 23.08 -5.82 -9.40
C LYS A 64 21.59 -5.95 -9.13
N LEU A 65 20.95 -4.82 -8.85
CA LEU A 65 19.52 -4.74 -8.52
C LEU A 65 18.64 -5.50 -9.52
N LYS A 66 19.04 -5.54 -10.80
CA LYS A 66 18.37 -6.30 -11.86
C LYS A 66 18.30 -7.81 -11.58
N ASN A 67 19.33 -8.40 -10.98
CA ASN A 67 19.38 -9.83 -10.67
C ASN A 67 18.67 -10.14 -9.35
N MET A 68 18.59 -9.15 -8.44
CA MET A 68 17.85 -9.28 -7.18
C MET A 68 16.33 -9.13 -7.36
N ILE A 69 15.88 -8.30 -8.30
CA ILE A 69 14.46 -8.07 -8.56
C ILE A 69 13.99 -9.01 -9.66
N LYS A 70 13.37 -10.13 -9.27
CA LYS A 70 12.57 -10.97 -10.16
C LYS A 70 11.30 -10.19 -10.53
N GLY A 71 11.19 -9.82 -11.80
CA GLY A 71 9.96 -9.24 -12.35
C GLY A 71 8.82 -10.25 -12.35
N LEU A 72 7.59 -9.76 -12.48
CA LEU A 72 6.46 -10.59 -12.86
C LEU A 72 6.67 -11.06 -14.31
N ASP A 73 6.39 -12.32 -14.59
CA ASP A 73 6.41 -12.88 -15.94
C ASP A 73 5.12 -12.44 -16.67
N ASP A 74 5.11 -12.47 -18.01
CA ASP A 74 4.01 -11.90 -18.82
C ASP A 74 2.63 -12.53 -18.49
N ASP A 75 2.62 -13.83 -18.20
CA ASP A 75 1.42 -14.59 -17.80
C ASP A 75 0.88 -14.14 -16.42
N GLU A 76 1.77 -13.76 -15.49
CA GLU A 76 1.35 -13.27 -14.17
C GLU A 76 0.72 -11.88 -14.24
N VAL A 77 1.22 -11.02 -15.12
CA VAL A 77 0.61 -9.71 -15.38
C VAL A 77 -0.78 -9.87 -16.00
N GLU A 78 -0.94 -10.77 -16.99
CA GLU A 78 -2.24 -11.06 -17.59
C GLU A 78 -3.23 -11.63 -16.57
N PHE A 79 -2.76 -12.50 -15.66
CA PHE A 79 -3.58 -13.02 -14.58
C PHE A 79 -4.09 -11.90 -13.65
N LEU A 80 -3.23 -10.98 -13.25
CA LEU A 80 -3.64 -9.83 -12.41
C LEU A 80 -4.66 -8.94 -13.13
N ASP A 81 -4.45 -8.66 -14.43
CA ASP A 81 -5.39 -7.90 -15.26
C ASP A 81 -6.75 -8.61 -15.38
N LEU A 82 -6.75 -9.94 -15.51
CA LEU A 82 -7.97 -10.75 -15.56
C LEU A 82 -8.72 -10.73 -14.23
N VAL A 83 -8.01 -10.82 -13.10
CA VAL A 83 -8.60 -10.73 -11.75
C VAL A 83 -9.25 -9.35 -11.56
N ASP A 84 -8.56 -8.27 -11.93
CA ASP A 84 -9.09 -6.91 -11.82
C ASP A 84 -10.31 -6.70 -12.71
N ARG A 85 -10.28 -7.21 -13.96
CA ARG A 85 -11.45 -7.19 -14.85
C ARG A 85 -12.62 -7.95 -14.25
N THR A 86 -12.40 -9.17 -13.80
CA THR A 86 -13.46 -10.04 -13.25
C THR A 86 -14.11 -9.37 -12.05
N LYS A 87 -13.32 -8.83 -11.12
CA LYS A 87 -13.81 -8.11 -9.95
C LYS A 87 -14.63 -6.88 -10.34
N MET A 88 -14.15 -6.10 -11.31
CA MET A 88 -14.85 -4.91 -11.79
C MET A 88 -16.17 -5.27 -12.48
N GLU A 89 -16.21 -6.36 -13.25
CA GLU A 89 -17.41 -6.86 -13.91
C GLU A 89 -18.45 -7.34 -12.90
N GLU A 90 -18.03 -8.06 -11.87
CA GLU A 90 -18.90 -8.52 -10.79
C GLU A 90 -19.48 -7.36 -9.99
N GLU A 91 -18.67 -6.37 -9.60
CA GLU A 91 -19.14 -5.17 -8.90
C GLU A 91 -20.10 -4.36 -9.78
N ARG A 92 -19.76 -4.16 -11.06
CA ARG A 92 -20.62 -3.46 -12.02
C ARG A 92 -21.95 -4.17 -12.20
N LYS A 93 -21.93 -5.50 -12.31
CA LYS A 93 -23.14 -6.32 -12.47
C LYS A 93 -24.02 -6.21 -11.23
N LYS A 94 -23.44 -6.34 -10.04
CA LYS A 94 -24.15 -6.18 -8.77
C LYS A 94 -24.81 -4.80 -8.67
N ASN A 95 -24.08 -3.72 -8.96
CA ASN A 95 -24.62 -2.36 -8.90
C ASN A 95 -25.79 -2.16 -9.89
N LEU A 96 -25.71 -2.76 -11.08
CA LEU A 96 -26.77 -2.66 -12.09
C LEU A 96 -28.04 -3.43 -11.66
N GLU A 97 -27.87 -4.60 -11.04
CA GLU A 97 -28.98 -5.37 -10.48
C GLU A 97 -29.66 -4.62 -9.31
N GLU A 98 -28.87 -4.04 -8.40
CA GLU A 98 -29.38 -3.21 -7.29
C GLU A 98 -30.10 -1.96 -7.80
N GLU A 99 -29.55 -1.26 -8.81
CA GLU A 99 -30.19 -0.08 -9.39
C GLU A 99 -31.53 -0.43 -10.05
N LYS A 100 -31.60 -1.55 -10.75
CA LYS A 100 -32.82 -2.03 -11.38
C LYS A 100 -33.88 -2.36 -10.34
N GLU A 101 -33.54 -3.09 -9.28
CA GLU A 101 -34.47 -3.42 -8.20
C GLU A 101 -34.98 -2.16 -7.48
N MET A 102 -34.09 -1.20 -7.22
CA MET A 102 -34.46 0.10 -6.66
C MET A 102 -35.38 0.91 -7.58
N ARG A 103 -35.16 0.85 -8.90
CA ARG A 103 -36.03 1.49 -9.89
C ARG A 103 -37.41 0.85 -9.90
N ASP A 104 -37.47 -0.47 -9.91
CA ASP A 104 -38.72 -1.23 -9.94
C ASP A 104 -39.54 -0.99 -8.66
N PHE A 105 -38.89 -0.93 -7.49
CA PHE A 105 -39.52 -0.54 -6.23
C PHE A 105 -40.11 0.88 -6.29
N LYS A 106 -39.35 1.86 -6.78
CA LYS A 106 -39.83 3.24 -6.94
C LYS A 106 -41.05 3.32 -7.87
N ALA A 107 -41.02 2.58 -8.97
CA ALA A 107 -42.13 2.51 -9.92
C ALA A 107 -43.38 1.87 -9.30
N ALA A 108 -43.22 0.76 -8.56
CA ALA A 108 -44.33 0.10 -7.88
C ALA A 108 -44.97 0.99 -6.81
N VAL A 109 -44.16 1.69 -6.00
CA VAL A 109 -44.67 2.66 -5.00
C VAL A 109 -45.43 3.81 -5.67
N ALA A 110 -44.89 4.37 -6.76
CA ALA A 110 -45.56 5.42 -7.51
C ALA A 110 -46.90 4.93 -8.08
N SER A 111 -46.93 3.72 -8.66
CA SER A 111 -48.16 3.11 -9.18
C SER A 111 -49.19 2.87 -8.08
N LEU A 112 -48.78 2.37 -6.91
CA LEU A 112 -49.69 2.18 -5.77
C LEU A 112 -50.26 3.51 -5.27
N GLN A 113 -49.43 4.56 -5.25
CA GLN A 113 -49.86 5.90 -4.86
C GLN A 113 -50.84 6.50 -5.87
N GLU A 114 -50.59 6.31 -7.18
CA GLU A 114 -51.50 6.70 -8.26
C GLU A 114 -52.83 5.94 -8.20
N GLN A 115 -52.81 4.63 -7.96
CA GLN A 115 -54.01 3.82 -7.79
C GLN A 115 -54.84 4.31 -6.60
N LYS A 116 -54.19 4.60 -5.45
CA LYS A 116 -54.85 5.13 -4.26
C LYS A 116 -55.45 6.52 -4.49
N LEU A 117 -54.77 7.38 -5.24
CA LEU A 117 -55.31 8.69 -5.64
C LEU A 117 -56.50 8.55 -6.59
N ASN A 118 -56.41 7.66 -7.57
CA ASN A 118 -57.51 7.35 -8.49
C ASN A 118 -58.73 6.79 -7.77
N GLU A 119 -58.53 5.91 -6.78
CA GLU A 119 -59.62 5.38 -5.97
C GLU A 119 -60.31 6.49 -5.17
N LYS A 120 -59.53 7.36 -4.51
CA LYS A 120 -60.09 8.54 -3.83
C LYS A 120 -60.86 9.45 -4.78
N LEU A 121 -60.31 9.75 -5.95
CA LEU A 121 -60.97 10.58 -6.96
C LEU A 121 -62.30 9.96 -7.42
N LYS A 122 -62.33 8.64 -7.63
CA LYS A 122 -63.57 7.90 -7.96
C LYS A 122 -64.59 7.95 -6.83
N GLN A 123 -64.17 7.88 -5.58
CA GLN A 123 -65.07 8.01 -4.42
C GLN A 123 -65.67 9.42 -4.33
N GLU A 124 -64.89 10.47 -4.58
CA GLU A 124 -65.39 11.84 -4.61
C GLU A 124 -66.36 12.08 -5.79
N LEU A 125 -66.10 11.50 -6.96
CA LEU A 125 -67.01 11.57 -8.11
C LEU A 125 -68.32 10.82 -7.88
N LYS A 126 -68.32 9.78 -7.04
CA LYS A 126 -69.52 8.99 -6.73
C LYS A 126 -70.39 9.62 -5.63
N ASN A 127 -69.84 10.53 -4.82
CA ASN A 127 -70.57 11.29 -3.82
C ASN A 127 -70.74 12.75 -4.30
N PRO A 128 -71.82 13.11 -5.00
CA PRO A 128 -72.10 14.51 -5.27
C PRO A 128 -72.43 15.21 -3.94
N SER A 129 -71.47 16.00 -3.43
CA SER A 129 -71.73 16.92 -2.31
C SER A 129 -72.79 17.93 -2.73
N VAL A 130 -74.04 17.67 -2.31
CA VAL A 130 -75.10 18.66 -2.24
C VAL A 130 -74.96 19.43 -0.93
N SER A 131 -74.37 20.63 -1.01
CA SER A 131 -74.58 21.81 -0.13
C SER A 131 -73.35 22.72 -0.21
N SER A 132 -73.42 24.03 -0.19
CA SER A 132 -74.52 25.00 -0.22
C SER A 132 -73.84 26.35 -0.46
N LYS A 133 -74.59 27.29 -1.04
CA LYS A 133 -74.25 28.71 -1.07
C LYS A 133 -73.89 29.19 0.34
N ASN A 134 -72.80 29.93 0.50
CA ASN A 134 -72.79 31.17 1.30
C ASN A 134 -71.53 32.00 1.06
N VAL A 135 -71.78 33.21 0.56
CA VAL A 135 -70.94 34.39 0.69
C VAL A 135 -70.80 34.72 2.18
N VAL A 136 -69.59 35.01 2.67
CA VAL A 136 -69.28 36.13 3.59
C VAL A 136 -67.81 36.09 4.05
N CYS A 137 -67.14 37.20 3.79
CA CYS A 137 -66.10 37.89 4.59
C CYS A 137 -65.72 37.29 5.96
N GLY A 138 -64.40 37.21 6.23
CA GLY A 138 -63.89 37.49 7.58
C GLY A 138 -62.77 36.61 8.14
N SER A 139 -61.60 37.23 8.30
CA SER A 139 -60.54 36.96 9.29
C SER A 139 -59.55 35.80 9.07
N ARG A 140 -58.26 36.20 9.03
CA ARG A 140 -57.05 35.35 9.14
C ARG A 140 -56.99 34.67 10.53
N PRO A 141 -56.24 33.56 10.67
CA PRO A 141 -54.85 33.71 11.13
C PRO A 141 -53.86 32.89 10.30
N SER A 142 -53.03 33.59 9.54
CA SER A 142 -51.85 33.05 8.87
C SER A 142 -50.71 32.94 9.88
N GLN A 143 -50.62 31.87 10.68
CA GLN A 143 -49.37 31.57 11.41
C GLN A 143 -49.28 30.22 12.12
N LEU A 144 -49.75 29.10 11.56
CA LEU A 144 -49.47 27.79 12.20
C LEU A 144 -49.10 26.73 11.16
N LYS A 145 -47.85 26.78 10.73
CA LYS A 145 -47.10 25.67 10.10
C LYS A 145 -45.61 26.04 10.05
N LEU A 146 -44.98 26.09 11.22
CA LEU A 146 -43.53 25.91 11.31
C LEU A 146 -43.30 24.41 11.56
N PRO A 147 -42.53 23.69 10.72
CA PRO A 147 -42.21 22.30 11.00
C PRO A 147 -41.38 22.21 12.29
N ALA A 148 -41.84 21.39 13.22
CA ALA A 148 -41.08 21.00 14.40
C ALA A 148 -39.79 20.32 13.93
N GLY A 149 -38.65 21.00 14.02
CA GLY A 149 -37.36 20.44 13.62
C GLY A 149 -36.25 21.43 13.24
N VAL A 150 -36.51 22.74 13.17
CA VAL A 150 -35.44 23.72 12.93
C VAL A 150 -34.74 24.10 14.24
N VAL A 151 -33.51 23.62 14.40
CA VAL A 151 -32.57 24.07 15.44
C VAL A 151 -31.76 25.25 14.88
N LEU A 152 -31.96 26.45 15.42
CA LEU A 152 -31.04 27.57 15.19
C LEU A 152 -29.79 27.39 16.07
N LYS A 153 -28.63 27.21 15.43
CA LYS A 153 -27.32 27.23 16.08
C LYS A 153 -26.95 28.67 16.43
N ARG A 154 -26.92 28.99 17.73
CA ARG A 154 -26.37 30.26 18.22
C ARG A 154 -24.85 30.18 18.24
N SER A 155 -24.19 31.13 17.58
CA SER A 155 -22.77 31.44 17.74
C SER A 155 -22.59 32.30 18.98
N ASP A 156 -21.61 32.00 19.82
CA ASP A 156 -20.76 33.04 20.43
C ASP A 156 -19.45 32.48 21.00
N LYS A 157 -18.49 33.39 21.00
CA LYS A 157 -17.05 33.26 21.20
C LYS A 157 -16.72 33.79 22.61
N GLN A 158 -15.72 33.19 23.27
CA GLN A 158 -14.74 33.78 24.23
C GLN A 158 -14.56 33.05 25.59
N LYS A 159 -13.35 32.46 25.72
CA LYS A 159 -12.28 32.63 26.73
C LYS A 159 -12.50 32.36 28.24
N GLN A 160 -11.57 31.52 28.75
CA GLN A 160 -10.79 31.54 30.04
C GLN A 160 -11.58 31.50 31.36
N GLY A 161 -11.20 30.82 32.45
CA GLY A 161 -10.02 30.05 32.87
C GLY A 161 -10.16 29.76 34.39
N GLU A 162 -9.37 28.78 34.92
CA GLU A 162 -9.08 28.48 36.35
C GLU A 162 -10.25 28.04 37.28
N ALA A 163 -10.14 27.14 38.28
CA ALA A 163 -9.02 26.62 39.06
C ALA A 163 -9.45 25.38 39.91
N VAL A 164 -8.52 24.42 40.06
CA VAL A 164 -8.03 23.80 41.33
C VAL A 164 -8.75 22.59 42.01
N GLN A 165 -7.86 21.62 42.37
CA GLN A 165 -7.85 20.63 43.46
C GLN A 165 -8.46 19.21 43.28
N GLY A 166 -7.56 18.28 42.96
CA GLY A 166 -7.10 17.28 43.93
C GLY A 166 -7.81 15.93 43.96
N ILE A 167 -7.09 14.85 43.62
CA ILE A 167 -7.05 13.57 44.35
C ILE A 167 -5.82 12.80 43.85
N LYS A 168 -4.87 12.53 44.76
CA LYS A 168 -3.81 11.54 44.59
C LYS A 168 -4.43 10.16 44.73
N ARG A 169 -4.26 9.24 43.77
CA ARG A 169 -4.16 7.80 44.08
C ARG A 169 -3.20 7.08 43.15
N LYS A 170 -2.37 6.28 43.82
CA LYS A 170 -1.27 5.46 43.35
C LYS A 170 -1.81 4.06 43.00
N LEU A 171 -1.36 3.54 41.86
CA LEU A 171 -1.26 2.14 41.40
C LEU A 171 -2.20 1.09 42.03
N SER A 172 -3.00 0.44 41.19
CA SER A 172 -3.27 -1.00 41.31
C SER A 172 -3.55 -1.60 39.94
N SER A 173 -2.72 -2.56 39.52
CA SER A 173 -3.00 -3.51 38.45
C SER A 173 -4.23 -4.33 38.80
N SER A 174 -5.17 -4.47 37.86
CA SER A 174 -6.10 -5.60 37.80
C SER A 174 -6.72 -5.71 36.41
N ASP A 175 -6.32 -6.76 35.71
CA ASP A 175 -7.18 -7.73 35.03
C ASP A 175 -8.53 -7.29 34.45
N GLY A 176 -8.69 -7.62 33.17
CA GLY A 176 -9.84 -8.42 32.74
C GLY A 176 -10.98 -7.66 32.07
N TYR A 177 -10.77 -7.20 30.83
CA TYR A 177 -11.91 -7.02 29.92
C TYR A 177 -12.41 -8.37 29.43
N SER A 178 -13.62 -8.68 29.85
CA SER A 178 -14.45 -9.82 29.46
C SER A 178 -14.81 -9.78 27.96
N SER A 179 -13.83 -10.08 27.11
CA SER A 179 -14.10 -10.66 25.80
C SER A 179 -13.91 -12.18 25.94
N GLY A 180 -14.83 -12.99 25.41
CA GLY A 180 -14.89 -14.44 25.62
C GLY A 180 -13.72 -15.25 25.03
N LEU A 181 -12.56 -14.64 24.84
CA LEU A 181 -11.37 -15.21 24.23
C LEU A 181 -10.23 -15.18 25.26
N LYS A 182 -9.77 -16.36 25.68
CA LYS A 182 -8.63 -16.52 26.59
C LYS A 182 -7.33 -16.48 25.79
N CYS A 183 -6.45 -15.53 26.07
CA CYS A 183 -5.09 -15.52 25.50
C CYS A 183 -4.32 -16.74 26.03
N ILE A 184 -3.85 -17.60 25.13
CA ILE A 184 -3.13 -18.85 25.46
C ILE A 184 -1.61 -18.67 25.33
N GLY A 185 -1.14 -17.58 24.72
CA GLY A 185 0.29 -17.24 24.66
C GLY A 185 0.57 -16.09 23.69
N ILE A 186 1.66 -15.36 23.93
CA ILE A 186 2.18 -14.31 23.05
C ILE A 186 3.36 -14.92 22.29
N LEU A 187 3.34 -14.84 20.96
CA LEU A 187 4.44 -15.33 20.13
C LEU A 187 5.70 -14.47 20.35
N PRO A 188 6.91 -15.06 20.44
CA PRO A 188 8.15 -14.30 20.50
C PRO A 188 8.27 -13.39 19.27
N GLY A 189 8.40 -12.08 19.50
CA GLY A 189 8.49 -11.07 18.43
C GLY A 189 7.16 -10.49 17.95
N LEU A 190 6.01 -10.97 18.46
CA LEU A 190 4.68 -10.45 18.13
C LEU A 190 3.93 -10.08 19.42
N GLY A 191 4.39 -9.00 20.06
CA GLY A 191 3.69 -8.39 21.19
C GLY A 191 2.60 -7.42 20.72
N THR A 192 1.52 -7.28 21.50
CA THR A 192 0.60 -6.15 21.37
C THR A 192 1.32 -4.89 21.81
N TYR A 193 1.69 -4.03 20.87
CA TYR A 193 2.11 -2.68 21.18
C TYR A 193 0.87 -1.93 21.69
N ASP A 194 0.91 -1.46 22.93
CA ASP A 194 -0.04 -0.45 23.39
C ASP A 194 0.03 0.70 22.38
N ASN A 195 -1.09 1.01 21.75
CA ASN A 195 -1.22 2.13 20.83
C ASN A 195 -1.14 3.46 21.62
N SER A 196 0.04 3.73 22.18
CA SER A 196 0.45 5.03 22.65
C SER A 196 1.10 5.75 21.48
N SER A 197 0.25 6.55 20.83
CA SER A 197 0.63 7.72 20.07
C SER A 197 1.64 8.57 20.85
N ASP A 198 2.93 8.39 20.58
CA ASP A 198 3.93 9.47 20.59
C ASP A 198 5.24 8.97 19.96
N SER A 199 5.67 9.57 18.85
CA SER A 199 7.06 9.45 18.40
C SER A 199 7.44 10.64 17.53
N ASP A 200 8.04 11.62 18.19
CA ASP A 200 9.03 12.52 17.62
C ASP A 200 10.29 11.72 17.23
N CYS A 201 10.63 11.70 15.94
CA CYS A 201 11.98 11.36 15.50
C CYS A 201 12.40 12.33 14.38
N SER A 202 13.07 13.40 14.79
CA SER A 202 13.80 14.33 13.94
C SER A 202 14.97 13.59 13.29
N SER A 203 14.89 13.37 11.97
CA SER A 203 16.06 12.94 11.20
C SER A 203 16.74 14.19 10.66
N ASP A 204 17.81 14.56 11.36
CA ASP A 204 18.83 15.50 10.91
C ASP A 204 19.51 14.94 9.65
N THR A 205 19.51 15.71 8.57
CA THR A 205 20.34 15.45 7.40
C THR A 205 20.75 16.80 6.84
N ASP A 206 21.96 17.18 7.22
CA ASP A 206 22.75 18.20 6.55
C ASP A 206 22.88 17.88 5.06
N GLN A 207 22.15 18.61 4.21
CA GLN A 207 22.71 19.07 2.94
C GLN A 207 21.96 20.31 2.44
N GLU A 208 22.66 21.43 2.52
CA GLU A 208 22.31 22.68 1.87
C GLU A 208 22.10 22.49 0.37
N THR A 209 20.85 22.65 -0.10
CA THR A 209 20.52 23.40 -1.33
C THR A 209 19.03 23.80 -1.31
N GLU A 210 18.72 25.02 -0.87
CA GLU A 210 17.42 25.69 -1.08
C GLU A 210 17.21 26.06 -2.57
N PRO A 211 15.99 26.41 -3.05
CA PRO A 211 14.69 25.84 -2.71
C PRO A 211 13.76 25.66 -3.93
N ASN A 212 12.87 24.67 -3.89
CA ASN A 212 11.45 24.79 -4.29
C ASN A 212 10.76 23.42 -4.17
N PRO A 213 10.29 23.01 -2.98
CA PRO A 213 9.37 21.88 -2.89
C PRO A 213 8.02 22.33 -3.44
N SER A 214 7.77 22.06 -4.72
CA SER A 214 6.42 22.18 -5.27
C SER A 214 5.57 21.07 -4.67
N ILE A 215 4.87 21.39 -3.58
CA ILE A 215 3.95 20.48 -2.91
C ILE A 215 2.71 20.38 -3.80
N TYR A 216 2.41 19.17 -4.28
CA TYR A 216 1.20 18.87 -5.04
C TYR A 216 0.15 18.23 -4.11
N ASP A 217 -1.12 18.58 -4.29
CA ASP A 217 -2.27 17.95 -3.63
C ASP A 217 -2.49 16.51 -4.14
N MET A 218 -3.29 15.69 -3.44
CA MET A 218 -3.67 14.31 -3.81
C MET A 218 -4.32 14.19 -5.19
N LEU A 219 -4.77 15.32 -5.75
CA LEU A 219 -5.32 15.44 -7.10
C LEU A 219 -4.31 16.03 -8.10
N GLY A 220 -3.02 16.05 -7.76
CA GLY A 220 -1.93 16.49 -8.64
C GLY A 220 -1.88 18.01 -8.89
N ARG A 221 -2.55 18.83 -8.08
CA ARG A 221 -2.58 20.30 -8.23
C ARG A 221 -1.49 20.96 -7.39
N LYS A 222 -0.73 21.88 -7.98
CA LYS A 222 0.32 22.63 -7.27
C LYS A 222 -0.28 23.50 -6.16
N ILE A 223 0.07 23.22 -4.92
CA ILE A 223 -0.34 24.00 -3.75
C ILE A 223 0.54 25.25 -3.70
N LYS A 224 -0.07 26.43 -3.89
CA LYS A 224 0.63 27.71 -3.77
C LYS A 224 0.80 28.02 -2.28
N THR A 225 2.04 28.08 -1.80
CA THR A 225 2.35 28.51 -0.44
C THR A 225 2.21 30.04 -0.36
N LEU A 226 1.85 30.56 0.82
CA LEU A 226 1.48 31.97 1.00
C LEU A 226 2.63 32.98 0.81
N LYS A 227 3.86 32.53 0.54
CA LYS A 227 5.00 33.42 0.22
C LYS A 227 4.83 34.15 -1.12
N ASP A 228 4.04 33.62 -2.05
CA ASP A 228 3.86 34.23 -3.38
C ASP A 228 2.92 35.46 -3.40
N LYS A 229 2.44 35.92 -2.25
CA LYS A 229 1.54 37.08 -2.15
C LYS A 229 2.24 38.41 -1.82
N GLU A 230 3.54 38.42 -1.51
CA GLU A 230 4.27 39.66 -1.20
C GLU A 230 5.04 40.28 -2.38
N GLU A 231 5.19 39.61 -3.53
CA GLU A 231 5.87 40.17 -4.72
C GLU A 231 4.93 40.83 -5.75
N LYS A 232 3.66 41.07 -5.40
CA LYS A 232 2.76 41.92 -6.19
C LYS A 232 2.01 42.91 -5.31
N SER A 233 2.74 43.89 -4.80
CA SER A 233 2.21 45.22 -4.47
C SER A 233 3.28 46.26 -4.73
#